data_AF-A0A4D6LKC9-F1
#
_entry.id   AF-A0A4D6LKC9-F1
#
_cell.length_a   1.000
_cell.length_b   1.000
_cell.length_c   1.000
_cell.angle_alpha   90.00
_cell.angle_beta   90.00
_cell.angle_gamma   90.00
#
_symmetry.space_group_name_H-M   'P 1'
#
loop_
_entity.id
_entity.type
_entity.pdbx_description
1 polymer ?
#
loop_
_entity_poly.entity_id
_entity_poly.type
_entity_poly.pdbx_seq_one_letter_code
_entity_poly.pdbx_strand_id
1 'polypeptide(L)'
;MDSANSHVVAVKPLSRSVHTNKPLTSLFKKSVRRKCYAFTGAHEIFRPEMWKAALTELTATASLMFTLTTSIVSCLDSHGTDPKLLVPFAVFMIVFLFLLVTVPLSGGHMSPVFTFIGALKGVVTLTRALIYVLAQIIGSIIGFFILKCVIDPKLAYTYSLGGCAIDGQKVSFGIKPQNALLVEFACTFVVLFVGVTLAFDKKRSRALGLPMVCLVVAGATALAVFVSITVTGRAGYAGVGLNPARCLGPALLHGGPLWHGHWVFWLGPFLACMVYYLLSMNLPKEDLVWLEEEHDVFDTSFSKNLPEQCNAGFQLQV
;
A
#
# COMPACT_ATOMS: atom_id res chain seq x y z
N MET A 1 -40.71 11.58 77.52
CA MET A 1 -42.16 11.81 77.36
C MET A 1 -42.38 12.26 75.93
N ASP A 2 -42.74 11.28 75.10
CA ASP A 2 -43.65 11.30 73.93
C ASP A 2 -43.72 12.59 73.10
N SER A 3 -43.66 12.58 71.76
CA SER A 3 -44.43 11.74 70.85
C SER A 3 -43.98 12.02 69.41
N ALA A 4 -44.05 10.99 68.56
CA ALA A 4 -43.80 11.05 67.13
C ALA A 4 -45.00 11.66 66.38
N ASN A 5 -44.75 12.32 65.25
CA ASN A 5 -45.75 12.46 64.19
C ASN A 5 -45.13 12.39 62.80
N SER A 6 -45.83 11.67 61.95
CA SER A 6 -45.48 11.09 60.66
C SER A 6 -45.52 12.10 59.51
N HIS A 7 -44.46 12.13 58.68
CA HIS A 7 -44.49 12.80 57.39
C HIS A 7 -44.80 11.81 56.27
N VAL A 8 -45.94 12.05 55.62
CA VAL A 8 -46.47 11.35 54.44
C VAL A 8 -45.57 11.58 53.23
N VAL A 9 -45.14 10.50 52.57
CA VAL A 9 -44.39 10.52 51.32
C VAL A 9 -45.36 10.76 50.15
N ALA A 10 -45.25 11.92 49.50
CA ALA A 10 -46.00 12.23 48.28
C ALA A 10 -45.31 11.61 47.04
N VAL A 11 -45.98 10.65 46.40
CA VAL A 11 -45.55 10.05 45.13
C VAL A 11 -45.94 10.99 43.98
N LYS A 12 -44.96 11.53 43.25
CA LYS A 12 -45.18 12.28 41.99
C LYS A 12 -45.38 11.30 40.82
N PRO A 13 -46.28 11.57 39.85
CA PRO A 13 -46.46 10.72 38.68
C PRO A 13 -45.29 10.87 37.70
N LEU A 14 -44.78 9.75 37.20
CA LEU A 14 -43.76 9.67 36.15
C LEU A 14 -44.28 10.34 34.86
N SER A 15 -43.61 11.38 34.37
CA SER A 15 -43.87 11.92 33.03
C SER A 15 -43.40 10.91 31.98
N ARG A 16 -44.31 10.48 31.10
CA ARG A 16 -44.03 9.65 29.92
C ARG A 16 -42.92 10.26 29.07
N SER A 17 -41.78 9.59 28.98
CA SER A 17 -40.81 9.78 27.90
C SER A 17 -41.45 9.36 26.58
N VAL A 18 -41.69 10.32 25.69
CA VAL A 18 -42.08 10.05 24.30
C VAL A 18 -40.83 9.58 23.57
N HIS A 19 -40.61 8.26 23.53
CA HIS A 19 -39.63 7.67 22.62
C HIS A 19 -40.14 7.84 21.18
N THR A 20 -39.62 8.85 20.48
CA THR A 20 -39.74 8.93 19.02
C THR A 20 -38.95 7.76 18.41
N ASN A 21 -39.63 6.66 18.11
CA ASN A 21 -39.08 5.55 17.34
C ASN A 21 -38.78 6.03 15.91
N LYS A 22 -37.55 6.48 15.66
CA LYS A 22 -37.07 6.67 14.30
C LYS A 22 -36.97 5.29 13.65
N PRO A 23 -37.56 5.06 12.46
CA PRO A 23 -37.59 3.74 11.86
C PRO A 23 -36.16 3.25 11.60
N LEU A 24 -35.89 2.00 11.97
CA LEU A 24 -34.58 1.32 11.89
C LEU A 24 -33.96 1.44 10.49
N THR A 25 -34.80 1.47 9.45
CA THR A 25 -34.43 1.70 8.05
C THR A 25 -33.79 3.08 7.81
N SER A 26 -34.22 4.12 8.52
CA SER A 26 -33.64 5.48 8.41
C SER A 26 -32.28 5.61 9.10
N LEU A 27 -32.07 4.86 10.18
CA LEU A 27 -30.79 4.78 10.88
C LEU A 27 -29.78 3.94 10.09
N PHE A 28 -30.23 2.82 9.51
CA PHE A 28 -29.43 1.98 8.63
C PHE A 28 -28.99 2.75 7.37
N LYS A 29 -29.92 3.47 6.73
CA LYS A 29 -29.63 4.30 5.54
C LYS A 29 -28.70 5.48 5.87
N LYS A 30 -28.75 6.04 7.07
CA LYS A 30 -27.79 7.06 7.55
C LYS A 30 -26.41 6.47 7.90
N SER A 31 -26.37 5.27 8.46
CA SER A 31 -25.14 4.55 8.81
C SER A 31 -24.34 4.14 7.56
N VAL A 32 -25.01 3.52 6.58
CA VAL A 32 -24.41 3.15 5.28
C VAL A 32 -23.95 4.40 4.52
N ARG A 33 -24.76 5.47 4.53
CA ARG A 33 -24.40 6.75 3.91
C ARG A 33 -23.18 7.39 4.57
N ARG A 34 -23.02 7.33 5.90
CA ARG A 34 -21.80 7.79 6.59
C ARG A 34 -20.58 6.97 6.21
N LYS A 35 -20.64 5.63 6.23
CA LYS A 35 -19.54 4.76 5.79
C LYS A 35 -19.11 5.06 4.34
N CYS A 36 -20.07 5.32 3.45
CA CYS A 36 -19.79 5.63 2.03
C CYS A 36 -19.18 7.04 1.83
N TYR A 37 -19.62 8.04 2.60
CA TYR A 37 -19.00 9.39 2.59
C TYR A 37 -17.61 9.42 3.25
N ALA A 38 -17.40 8.56 4.23
CA ALA A 38 -16.13 8.45 4.93
C ALA A 38 -15.11 7.70 4.04
N PHE A 39 -15.54 6.64 3.33
CA PHE A 39 -14.72 5.92 2.34
C PHE A 39 -14.29 6.79 1.14
N THR A 40 -15.18 7.67 0.67
CA THR A 40 -14.87 8.57 -0.44
C THR A 40 -13.87 9.66 -0.06
N GLY A 41 -13.86 10.14 1.19
CA GLY A 41 -12.81 11.03 1.70
C GLY A 41 -12.74 12.41 1.02
N ALA A 42 -13.79 12.88 0.34
CA ALA A 42 -13.76 14.13 -0.45
C ALA A 42 -13.41 15.38 0.37
N HIS A 43 -13.63 15.36 1.68
CA HIS A 43 -13.27 16.42 2.61
C HIS A 43 -11.75 16.60 2.78
N GLU A 44 -10.94 15.58 2.44
CA GLU A 44 -9.49 15.64 2.53
C GLU A 44 -8.85 16.55 1.48
N ILE A 45 -9.55 16.83 0.38
CA ILE A 45 -9.06 17.72 -0.69
C ILE A 45 -8.71 19.12 -0.17
N PHE A 46 -9.46 19.57 0.83
CA PHE A 46 -9.29 20.90 1.42
C PHE A 46 -8.28 20.91 2.58
N ARG A 47 -7.68 19.78 2.92
CA ARG A 47 -6.71 19.69 4.02
C ARG A 47 -5.29 19.90 3.50
N PRO A 48 -4.51 20.86 4.04
CA PRO A 48 -3.14 21.10 3.60
C PRO A 48 -2.22 19.89 3.83
N GLU A 49 -2.48 19.11 4.88
CA GLU A 49 -1.69 17.90 5.18
C GLU A 49 -1.80 16.82 4.09
N MET A 50 -2.92 16.75 3.37
CA MET A 50 -3.06 15.83 2.25
C MET A 50 -2.11 16.22 1.10
N TRP A 51 -2.05 17.50 0.76
CA TRP A 51 -1.18 18.00 -0.31
C TRP A 51 0.31 17.91 0.06
N LYS A 52 0.67 18.13 1.32
CA LYS A 52 2.03 17.88 1.82
C LYS A 52 2.40 16.41 1.67
N ALA A 53 1.52 15.49 2.06
CA ALA A 53 1.77 14.07 1.94
C ALA A 53 1.84 13.61 0.46
N ALA A 54 1.00 14.18 -0.42
CA ALA A 54 1.07 13.94 -1.86
C ALA A 54 2.39 14.46 -2.48
N LEU A 55 2.88 15.63 -2.05
CA LEU A 55 4.17 16.16 -2.46
C LEU A 55 5.32 15.28 -1.98
N THR A 56 5.22 14.73 -0.77
CA THR A 56 6.16 13.72 -0.26
C THR A 56 6.15 12.47 -1.14
N GLU A 57 4.98 11.92 -1.47
CA GLU A 57 4.86 10.76 -2.37
C GLU A 57 5.46 11.03 -3.76
N LEU A 58 5.24 12.22 -4.32
CA LEU A 58 5.83 12.64 -5.59
C LEU A 58 7.36 12.68 -5.51
N THR A 59 7.90 13.40 -4.51
CA THR A 59 9.35 13.63 -4.37
C THR A 59 10.08 12.34 -4.02
N ALA A 60 9.48 11.52 -3.15
CA ALA A 60 9.99 10.22 -2.78
C ALA A 60 9.98 9.26 -3.97
N THR A 61 8.89 9.19 -4.74
CA THR A 61 8.82 8.32 -5.93
C THR A 61 9.82 8.76 -6.99
N ALA A 62 9.99 10.07 -7.24
CA ALA A 62 10.99 10.57 -8.18
C ALA A 62 12.42 10.18 -7.77
N SER A 63 12.77 10.42 -6.51
CA SER A 63 14.08 10.09 -5.96
C SER A 63 14.32 8.58 -5.92
N LEU A 64 13.30 7.80 -5.57
CA LEU A 64 13.33 6.34 -5.58
C LEU A 64 13.55 5.81 -7.00
N MET A 65 12.79 6.27 -8.00
CA MET A 65 12.95 5.81 -9.38
C MET A 65 14.33 6.16 -9.94
N PHE A 66 14.84 7.37 -9.66
CA PHE A 66 16.16 7.79 -10.08
C PHE A 66 17.25 6.89 -9.46
N THR A 67 17.27 6.77 -8.14
CA THR A 67 18.32 6.01 -7.41
C THR A 67 18.23 4.51 -7.68
N LEU A 68 17.04 3.91 -7.52
CA LEU A 68 16.80 2.49 -7.72
C LEU A 68 17.21 2.04 -9.11
N THR A 69 16.75 2.75 -10.14
CA THR A 69 17.00 2.35 -11.53
C THR A 69 18.47 2.53 -11.91
N THR A 70 19.10 3.63 -11.48
CA THR A 70 20.54 3.84 -11.72
C THR A 70 21.37 2.73 -11.07
N SER A 71 21.05 2.36 -9.83
CA SER A 71 21.72 1.25 -9.14
C SER A 71 21.49 -0.09 -9.82
N ILE A 72 20.27 -0.39 -10.29
CA ILE A 72 19.99 -1.61 -11.04
C ILE A 72 20.82 -1.65 -12.33
N VAL A 73 20.83 -0.58 -13.12
CA VAL A 73 21.62 -0.53 -14.37
C VAL A 73 23.11 -0.72 -14.07
N SER A 74 23.64 -0.05 -13.03
CA SER A 74 25.02 -0.22 -12.60
C SER A 74 25.35 -1.65 -12.16
N CYS A 75 24.42 -2.33 -11.48
CA CYS A 75 24.60 -3.73 -11.09
C CYS A 75 24.62 -4.66 -12.31
N LEU A 76 23.76 -4.40 -13.30
CA LEU A 76 23.66 -5.19 -14.53
C LEU A 76 24.82 -4.98 -15.51
N ASP A 77 25.47 -3.82 -15.45
CA ASP A 77 26.65 -3.48 -16.27
C ASP A 77 27.97 -3.92 -15.61
N SER A 78 27.93 -4.36 -14.35
CA SER A 78 29.13 -4.81 -13.61
C SER A 78 29.72 -6.08 -14.23
N HIS A 79 30.98 -6.01 -14.67
CA HIS A 79 31.70 -7.14 -15.27
C HIS A 79 32.36 -8.08 -14.25
N GLY A 80 32.32 -7.76 -12.94
CA GLY A 80 33.10 -8.45 -11.90
C GLY A 80 32.29 -9.21 -10.84
N THR A 81 30.95 -9.14 -10.86
CA THR A 81 30.11 -9.75 -9.81
C THR A 81 28.80 -10.25 -10.42
N ASP A 82 28.26 -11.38 -9.92
CA ASP A 82 26.98 -11.90 -10.43
C ASP A 82 25.83 -10.92 -10.09
N PRO A 83 25.18 -10.30 -11.11
CA PRO A 83 24.12 -9.35 -10.89
C PRO A 83 22.90 -9.95 -10.17
N LYS A 84 22.75 -11.28 -10.18
CA LYS A 84 21.62 -11.98 -9.53
C LYS A 84 21.52 -11.70 -8.05
N LEU A 85 22.64 -11.51 -7.35
CA LEU A 85 22.66 -11.19 -5.91
C LEU A 85 22.77 -9.68 -5.66
N LEU A 86 23.51 -8.97 -6.52
CA LEU A 86 23.78 -7.55 -6.35
C LEU A 86 22.52 -6.69 -6.53
N VAL A 87 21.68 -7.02 -7.52
CA VAL A 87 20.43 -6.29 -7.79
C VAL A 87 19.46 -6.35 -6.59
N PRO A 88 19.09 -7.53 -6.04
CA PRO A 88 18.26 -7.61 -4.84
C PRO A 88 18.85 -6.87 -3.63
N PHE A 89 20.16 -6.92 -3.43
CA PHE A 89 20.81 -6.21 -2.33
C PHE A 89 20.69 -4.68 -2.47
N ALA A 90 20.90 -4.15 -3.69
CA ALA A 90 20.69 -2.73 -3.96
C ALA A 90 19.23 -2.32 -3.75
N VAL A 91 18.28 -3.13 -4.24
CA VAL A 91 16.84 -2.93 -4.01
C VAL A 91 16.52 -2.90 -2.52
N PHE A 92 17.05 -3.84 -1.74
CA PHE A 92 16.85 -3.88 -0.29
C PHE A 92 17.28 -2.58 0.38
N MET A 93 18.53 -2.16 0.16
CA MET A 93 19.11 -0.98 0.81
C MET A 93 18.35 0.29 0.45
N ILE A 94 18.03 0.48 -0.84
CA ILE A 94 17.35 1.69 -1.32
C ILE A 94 15.92 1.74 -0.78
N VAL A 95 15.14 0.66 -0.95
CA VAL A 95 13.76 0.61 -0.47
C VAL A 95 13.70 0.80 1.04
N PHE A 96 14.61 0.18 1.80
CA PHE A 96 14.68 0.34 3.25
C PHE A 96 14.87 1.79 3.68
N LEU A 97 15.84 2.50 3.10
CA LEU A 97 16.14 3.89 3.43
C LEU A 97 14.97 4.82 3.06
N PHE A 98 14.38 4.63 1.89
CA PHE A 98 13.22 5.42 1.46
C PHE A 98 12.01 5.17 2.36
N LEU A 99 11.72 3.92 2.73
CA LEU A 99 10.62 3.61 3.66
C LEU A 99 10.83 4.24 5.03
N LEU A 100 12.03 4.13 5.61
CA LEU A 100 12.35 4.71 6.91
C LEU A 100 12.02 6.21 7.00
N VAL A 101 12.32 6.96 5.93
CA VAL A 101 12.10 8.41 5.89
C VAL A 101 10.64 8.76 5.55
N THR A 102 10.01 8.01 4.65
CA THR A 102 8.72 8.40 4.05
C THR A 102 7.51 7.88 4.81
N VAL A 103 7.63 6.74 5.51
CA VAL A 103 6.54 6.19 6.34
C VAL A 103 5.97 7.22 7.33
N PRO A 104 6.77 7.95 8.13
CA PRO A 104 6.23 8.94 9.07
C PRO A 104 5.66 10.20 8.38
N LEU A 105 5.96 10.43 7.10
CA LEU A 105 5.58 11.65 6.37
C LEU A 105 4.30 11.49 5.55
N SER A 106 4.17 10.38 4.81
CA SER A 106 3.03 10.12 3.92
C SER A 106 2.38 8.75 4.10
N GLY A 107 3.01 7.86 4.87
CA GLY A 107 2.75 6.41 4.86
C GLY A 107 3.75 5.62 4.03
N GLY A 108 4.59 6.30 3.24
CA GLY A 108 5.71 5.69 2.51
C GLY A 108 5.27 4.68 1.44
N HIS A 109 4.24 5.01 0.67
CA HIS A 109 3.68 4.08 -0.31
C HIS A 109 4.57 3.96 -1.55
N MET A 110 4.92 5.09 -2.16
CA MET A 110 5.78 5.25 -3.35
C MET A 110 5.42 4.30 -4.52
N SER A 111 4.22 3.74 -4.50
CA SER A 111 3.76 2.69 -5.39
C SER A 111 2.23 2.67 -5.41
N PRO A 112 1.62 2.60 -6.60
CA PRO A 112 0.19 2.40 -6.73
C PRO A 112 -0.30 1.12 -6.05
N VAL A 113 0.54 0.09 -5.92
CA VAL A 113 0.20 -1.18 -5.27
C VAL A 113 -0.02 -1.00 -3.77
N PHE A 114 0.94 -0.40 -3.07
CA PHE A 114 0.82 -0.14 -1.63
C PHE A 114 -0.31 0.84 -1.32
N THR A 115 -0.55 1.80 -2.23
CA THR A 115 -1.68 2.72 -2.13
C THR A 115 -3.02 2.01 -2.32
N PHE A 116 -3.11 1.10 -3.29
CA PHE A 116 -4.32 0.35 -3.55
C PHE A 116 -4.65 -0.61 -2.40
N ILE A 117 -3.68 -1.39 -1.89
CA ILE A 117 -3.94 -2.26 -0.74
C ILE A 117 -4.26 -1.46 0.53
N GLY A 118 -3.63 -0.31 0.74
CA GLY A 118 -3.99 0.62 1.82
C GLY A 118 -5.43 1.10 1.71
N ALA A 119 -5.92 1.36 0.49
CA ALA A 119 -7.31 1.74 0.24
C ALA A 119 -8.29 0.60 0.49
N LEU A 120 -7.96 -0.63 0.09
CA LEU A 120 -8.80 -1.81 0.34
C LEU A 120 -8.94 -2.13 1.82
N LYS A 121 -7.85 -1.95 2.56
CA LYS A 121 -7.76 -2.13 4.02
C LYS A 121 -8.31 -0.92 4.81
N GLY A 122 -8.86 0.10 4.15
CA GLY A 122 -9.43 1.27 4.80
C GLY A 122 -8.42 2.21 5.46
N VAL A 123 -7.10 1.96 5.35
CA VAL A 123 -6.02 2.78 5.91
C VAL A 123 -5.89 4.11 5.17
N VAL A 124 -6.27 4.11 3.88
CA VAL A 124 -6.23 5.29 3.01
C VAL A 124 -7.60 5.47 2.35
N THR A 125 -8.14 6.69 2.39
CA THR A 125 -9.41 6.97 1.70
C THR A 125 -9.24 6.96 0.18
N LEU A 126 -10.33 6.72 -0.55
CA LEU A 126 -10.26 6.64 -2.02
C LEU A 126 -9.71 7.92 -2.66
N THR A 127 -10.11 9.09 -2.16
CA THR A 127 -9.60 10.38 -2.65
C THR A 127 -8.09 10.50 -2.46
N ARG A 128 -7.59 10.18 -1.26
CA ARG A 128 -6.15 10.19 -0.98
C ARG A 128 -5.41 9.19 -1.86
N ALA A 129 -5.96 8.00 -2.04
CA ALA A 129 -5.38 6.97 -2.90
C ALA A 129 -5.22 7.45 -4.34
N LEU A 130 -6.24 8.09 -4.91
CA LEU A 130 -6.18 8.63 -6.28
C LEU A 130 -5.10 9.72 -6.40
N ILE A 131 -5.03 10.65 -5.43
CA ILE A 131 -4.03 11.72 -5.44
C ILE A 131 -2.62 11.16 -5.28
N TYR A 132 -2.43 10.17 -4.41
CA TYR A 132 -1.14 9.49 -4.24
C TYR A 132 -0.71 8.77 -5.52
N VAL A 133 -1.61 8.05 -6.19
CA VAL A 133 -1.30 7.37 -7.47
C VAL A 133 -0.88 8.39 -8.53
N LEU A 134 -1.57 9.53 -8.64
CA LEU A 134 -1.16 10.60 -9.56
C LEU A 134 0.21 11.17 -9.20
N ALA A 135 0.45 11.47 -7.92
CA ALA A 135 1.73 11.95 -7.42
C ALA A 135 2.87 10.96 -7.72
N GLN A 136 2.65 9.66 -7.52
CA GLN A 136 3.61 8.59 -7.79
C GLN A 136 3.91 8.45 -9.29
N ILE A 137 2.89 8.55 -10.16
CA ILE A 137 3.10 8.51 -11.62
C ILE A 137 3.92 9.72 -12.07
N ILE A 138 3.56 10.92 -11.62
CA ILE A 138 4.31 12.15 -11.94
C ILE A 138 5.74 12.06 -11.41
N GLY A 139 5.90 11.62 -10.16
CA GLY A 139 7.21 11.41 -9.55
C GLY A 139 8.06 10.43 -10.35
N SER A 140 7.49 9.29 -10.77
CA SER A 140 8.18 8.32 -11.62
C SER A 140 8.64 8.95 -12.94
N ILE A 141 7.77 9.68 -13.65
CA ILE A 141 8.14 10.39 -14.89
C ILE A 141 9.31 11.35 -14.63
N ILE A 142 9.27 12.15 -13.56
CA ILE A 142 10.36 13.07 -13.20
C ILE A 142 11.66 12.30 -12.93
N GLY A 143 11.62 11.24 -12.13
CA GLY A 143 12.81 10.44 -11.79
C GLY A 143 13.46 9.81 -13.02
N PHE A 144 12.67 9.21 -13.91
CA PHE A 144 13.19 8.63 -15.16
C PHE A 144 13.60 9.70 -16.18
N PHE A 145 12.97 10.88 -16.17
CA PHE A 145 13.39 11.99 -17.02
C PHE A 145 14.78 12.50 -16.61
N ILE A 146 15.00 12.71 -15.31
CA ILE A 146 16.32 13.07 -14.77
C ILE A 146 17.34 11.99 -15.14
N LEU A 147 17.01 10.71 -14.95
CA LEU A 147 17.87 9.60 -15.33
C LEU A 147 18.26 9.65 -16.81
N LYS A 148 17.28 9.80 -17.70
CA LYS A 148 17.48 9.89 -19.16
C LYS A 148 18.42 11.02 -19.56
N CYS A 149 18.42 12.13 -18.81
CA CYS A 149 19.30 13.26 -19.08
C CYS A 149 20.75 13.04 -18.64
N VAL A 150 21.00 12.21 -17.63
CA VAL A 150 22.33 12.06 -17.02
C VAL A 150 23.04 10.75 -17.35
N ILE A 151 22.31 9.71 -17.70
CA ILE A 151 22.89 8.39 -18.00
C ILE A 151 23.50 8.36 -19.41
N ASP A 152 24.55 7.54 -19.59
CA ASP A 152 25.12 7.29 -20.91
C ASP A 152 24.06 6.79 -21.91
N PRO A 153 23.94 7.37 -23.11
CA PRO A 153 22.94 6.99 -24.11
C PRO A 153 22.98 5.51 -24.52
N LYS A 154 24.17 4.89 -24.53
CA LYS A 154 24.36 3.47 -24.82
C LYS A 154 23.76 2.61 -23.71
N LEU A 155 23.96 2.97 -22.45
CA LEU A 155 23.35 2.28 -21.30
C LEU A 155 21.83 2.46 -21.29
N ALA A 156 21.34 3.69 -21.53
CA ALA A 156 19.91 3.97 -21.65
C ALA A 156 19.24 3.09 -22.72
N TYR A 157 19.87 2.94 -23.88
CA TYR A 157 19.34 2.09 -24.94
C TYR A 157 19.43 0.60 -24.58
N THR A 158 20.60 0.14 -24.11
CA THR A 158 20.85 -1.28 -23.81
C THR A 158 19.91 -1.83 -22.75
N TYR A 159 19.67 -1.06 -21.70
CA TYR A 159 18.82 -1.46 -20.57
C TYR A 159 17.40 -0.88 -20.64
N SER A 160 17.02 -0.23 -21.74
CA SER A 160 15.70 0.43 -21.90
C SER A 160 15.36 1.39 -20.75
N LEU A 161 16.33 2.22 -20.33
CA LEU A 161 16.27 3.06 -19.12
C LEU A 161 15.93 2.30 -17.83
N GLY A 162 16.22 0.99 -17.77
CA GLY A 162 15.81 0.12 -16.66
C GLY A 162 14.30 -0.09 -16.56
N GLY A 163 13.55 0.15 -17.63
CA GLY A 163 12.10 -0.06 -17.70
C GLY A 163 11.68 -1.53 -17.63
N CYS A 164 10.40 -1.76 -17.33
CA CYS A 164 9.83 -3.11 -17.25
C CYS A 164 9.51 -3.62 -18.67
N ALA A 165 10.21 -4.65 -19.13
CA ALA A 165 10.01 -5.27 -20.44
C ALA A 165 9.73 -6.76 -20.29
N ILE A 166 8.79 -7.29 -21.08
CA ILE A 166 8.50 -8.72 -21.18
C ILE A 166 9.07 -9.39 -22.43
N ASP A 167 9.46 -8.56 -23.40
CA ASP A 167 10.08 -8.98 -24.66
C ASP A 167 11.38 -8.21 -24.88
N GLY A 168 12.40 -8.90 -25.41
CA GLY A 168 13.73 -8.35 -25.60
C GLY A 168 13.79 -7.42 -26.81
N GLN A 169 14.55 -6.33 -26.73
CA GLN A 169 14.71 -5.39 -27.85
C GLN A 169 15.38 -6.00 -29.11
N LYS A 170 16.06 -7.15 -29.00
CA LYS A 170 16.95 -7.64 -30.07
C LYS A 170 16.84 -9.11 -30.46
N VAL A 171 16.07 -9.98 -29.77
CA VAL A 171 15.96 -11.40 -30.15
C VAL A 171 14.64 -11.98 -29.64
N SER A 172 14.02 -12.90 -30.41
CA SER A 172 12.78 -13.67 -30.15
C SER A 172 12.69 -14.46 -28.83
N PHE A 173 13.45 -14.10 -27.80
CA PHE A 173 13.41 -14.70 -26.48
C PHE A 173 12.85 -13.64 -25.51
N GLY A 174 11.52 -13.62 -25.39
CA GLY A 174 10.78 -12.96 -24.33
C GLY A 174 10.02 -14.01 -23.51
N ILE A 175 9.37 -13.58 -22.43
CA ILE A 175 8.42 -14.46 -21.73
C ILE A 175 7.01 -14.19 -22.25
N LYS A 176 6.19 -15.26 -22.37
CA LYS A 176 4.78 -15.09 -22.72
C LYS A 176 4.11 -14.14 -21.71
N PRO A 177 3.23 -13.21 -22.14
CA PRO A 177 2.55 -12.28 -21.23
C PRO A 177 1.84 -12.98 -20.05
N GLN A 178 1.32 -14.18 -20.25
CA GLN A 178 0.70 -15.01 -19.22
C GLN A 178 1.69 -15.42 -18.12
N ASN A 179 2.92 -15.79 -18.49
CA ASN A 179 3.96 -16.16 -17.54
C ASN A 179 4.47 -14.91 -16.80
N ALA A 180 4.61 -13.78 -17.51
CA ALA A 180 4.94 -12.50 -16.90
C ALA A 180 3.89 -12.10 -15.85
N LEU A 181 2.61 -12.25 -16.18
CA LEU A 181 1.50 -11.98 -15.29
C LEU A 181 1.53 -12.86 -14.03
N LEU A 182 1.80 -14.15 -14.19
CA LEU A 182 1.92 -15.07 -13.06
C LEU A 182 3.08 -14.69 -12.13
N VAL A 183 4.23 -14.31 -12.70
CA VAL A 183 5.41 -13.89 -11.92
C VAL A 183 5.16 -12.56 -11.22
N GLU A 184 4.59 -11.56 -11.89
CA GLU A 184 4.18 -10.28 -11.28
C GLU A 184 3.21 -10.49 -10.13
N PHE A 185 2.18 -11.31 -10.36
CA PHE A 185 1.19 -11.65 -9.34
C PHE A 185 1.84 -12.32 -8.14
N ALA A 186 2.61 -13.39 -8.36
CA ALA A 186 3.20 -14.18 -7.27
C ALA A 186 4.21 -13.37 -6.46
N CYS A 187 5.08 -12.62 -7.13
CA CYS A 187 6.09 -11.79 -6.48
C CYS A 187 5.43 -10.64 -5.69
N THR A 188 4.43 -9.96 -6.28
CA THR A 188 3.68 -8.92 -5.56
C THR A 188 2.94 -9.51 -4.37
N PHE A 189 2.32 -10.68 -4.53
CA PHE A 189 1.62 -11.36 -3.44
C PHE A 189 2.55 -11.69 -2.27
N VAL A 190 3.78 -12.15 -2.53
CA VAL A 190 4.78 -12.39 -1.47
C VAL A 190 5.16 -11.10 -0.75
N VAL A 191 5.36 -10.01 -1.49
CA VAL A 191 5.65 -8.69 -0.89
C VAL A 191 4.52 -8.24 0.03
N LEU A 192 3.27 -8.38 -0.41
CA LEU A 192 2.10 -8.04 0.40
C LEU A 192 1.95 -8.97 1.61
N PHE A 193 2.06 -10.28 1.39
CA PHE A 193 1.86 -11.29 2.42
C PHE A 193 2.90 -11.18 3.55
N VAL A 194 4.17 -10.95 3.22
CA VAL A 194 5.25 -10.84 4.21
C VAL A 194 5.34 -9.41 4.75
N GLY A 195 5.43 -8.42 3.88
CA GLY A 195 5.65 -7.02 4.25
C GLY A 195 4.41 -6.35 4.85
N VAL A 196 3.30 -6.36 4.12
CA VAL A 196 2.10 -5.61 4.49
C VAL A 196 1.37 -6.24 5.67
N THR A 197 1.41 -7.57 5.81
CA THR A 197 0.83 -8.24 7.00
C THR A 197 1.48 -7.75 8.29
N LEU A 198 2.80 -7.59 8.30
CA LEU A 198 3.49 -7.06 9.46
C LEU A 198 3.22 -5.56 9.64
N ALA A 199 3.24 -4.80 8.55
CA ALA A 199 3.03 -3.35 8.59
C ALA A 199 1.63 -2.96 9.11
N PHE A 200 0.61 -3.75 8.78
CA PHE A 200 -0.78 -3.47 9.16
C PHE A 200 -1.22 -4.17 10.46
N ASP A 201 -0.38 -5.03 11.05
CA ASP A 201 -0.56 -5.51 12.41
C ASP A 201 -0.08 -4.45 13.40
N LYS A 202 -1.01 -3.73 14.03
CA LYS A 202 -0.75 -2.63 14.96
C LYS A 202 -0.01 -3.09 16.21
N LYS A 203 -0.27 -4.31 16.70
CA LYS A 203 0.37 -4.85 17.91
C LYS A 203 1.83 -5.18 17.60
N ARG A 204 2.08 -5.91 16.51
CA ARG A 204 3.44 -6.32 16.12
C ARG A 204 4.28 -5.17 15.59
N SER A 205 3.72 -4.31 14.75
CA SER A 205 4.44 -3.13 14.22
C SER A 205 4.92 -2.19 15.33
N ARG A 206 4.11 -1.96 16.37
CA ARG A 206 4.51 -1.17 17.55
C ARG A 206 5.58 -1.86 18.38
N ALA A 207 5.45 -3.17 18.61
CA ALA A 207 6.42 -3.92 19.41
C ALA A 207 7.80 -4.01 18.74
N LEU A 208 7.84 -4.13 17.41
CA LEU A 208 9.08 -4.24 16.64
C LEU A 208 9.69 -2.88 16.25
N GLY A 209 8.86 -1.84 16.19
CA GLY A 209 9.25 -0.49 15.80
C GLY A 209 9.37 -0.29 14.28
N LEU A 210 9.43 0.99 13.89
CA LEU A 210 9.48 1.42 12.48
C LEU A 210 10.63 0.78 11.68
N PRO A 211 11.87 0.69 12.19
CA PRO A 211 12.97 0.11 11.41
C PRO A 211 12.74 -1.35 11.03
N MET A 212 12.17 -2.17 11.93
CA MET A 212 11.90 -3.56 11.60
C MET A 212 10.78 -3.71 10.57
N VAL A 213 9.73 -2.89 10.65
CA VAL A 213 8.67 -2.89 9.63
C VAL A 213 9.26 -2.54 8.26
N CYS A 214 10.08 -1.48 8.18
CA CYS A 214 10.73 -1.08 6.93
C CYS A 214 11.68 -2.18 6.41
N LEU A 215 12.41 -2.84 7.30
CA LEU A 215 13.32 -3.93 6.96
C LEU A 215 12.57 -5.12 6.35
N VAL A 216 11.44 -5.52 6.94
CA VAL A 216 10.66 -6.65 6.45
C VAL A 216 10.01 -6.35 5.09
N VAL A 217 9.48 -5.14 4.89
CA VAL A 217 8.92 -4.73 3.59
C VAL A 217 10.01 -4.66 2.52
N ALA A 218 11.15 -4.05 2.82
CA ALA A 218 12.29 -3.99 1.91
C ALA A 218 12.87 -5.37 1.61
N GLY A 219 12.98 -6.23 2.63
CA GLY A 219 13.44 -7.61 2.52
C GLY A 219 12.53 -8.46 1.65
N ALA A 220 11.20 -8.34 1.83
CA ALA A 220 10.23 -9.02 0.98
C ALA A 220 10.31 -8.56 -0.47
N THR A 221 10.52 -7.25 -0.70
CA THR A 221 10.71 -6.67 -2.04
C THR A 221 11.99 -7.20 -2.70
N ALA A 222 13.10 -7.22 -1.98
CA ALA A 222 14.36 -7.76 -2.45
C ALA A 222 14.27 -9.26 -2.75
N LEU A 223 13.62 -10.05 -1.88
CA LEU A 223 13.36 -11.46 -2.09
C LEU A 223 12.53 -11.69 -3.37
N ALA A 224 11.48 -10.91 -3.58
CA ALA A 224 10.66 -10.98 -4.78
C ALA A 224 11.47 -10.68 -6.07
N VAL A 225 12.36 -9.68 -6.02
CA VAL A 225 13.28 -9.39 -7.13
C VAL A 225 14.26 -10.53 -7.37
N PHE A 226 14.85 -11.11 -6.31
CA PHE A 226 15.76 -12.25 -6.40
C PHE A 226 15.08 -13.48 -7.02
N VAL A 227 13.89 -13.83 -6.53
CA VAL A 227 13.07 -14.93 -7.06
C VAL A 227 12.73 -14.68 -8.53
N SER A 228 12.31 -13.46 -8.88
CA SER A 228 12.03 -13.11 -10.26
C SER A 228 13.24 -13.34 -11.15
N ILE A 229 14.40 -12.74 -10.84
CA ILE A 229 15.60 -12.89 -11.66
C ILE A 229 16.01 -14.37 -11.79
N THR A 230 15.83 -15.17 -10.73
CA THR A 230 16.18 -16.59 -10.72
C THR A 230 15.23 -17.43 -11.58
N VAL A 231 13.92 -17.23 -11.44
CA VAL A 231 12.89 -18.02 -12.15
C VAL A 231 12.81 -17.63 -13.63
N THR A 232 12.97 -16.35 -13.94
CA THR A 232 12.79 -15.80 -15.28
C THR A 232 14.08 -15.37 -15.95
N GLY A 233 15.26 -15.78 -15.48
CA GLY A 233 16.61 -15.41 -15.97
C GLY A 233 16.91 -15.71 -17.46
N ARG A 234 15.87 -15.86 -18.27
CA ARG A 234 15.84 -15.77 -19.73
C ARG A 234 16.22 -14.37 -20.17
N ALA A 235 16.96 -14.28 -21.27
CA ALA A 235 17.15 -13.03 -21.98
C ALA A 235 15.79 -12.39 -22.29
N GLY A 236 15.69 -11.06 -22.21
CA GLY A 236 14.52 -10.29 -22.66
C GLY A 236 13.47 -9.92 -21.61
N TYR A 237 13.46 -10.56 -20.43
CA TYR A 237 12.63 -10.10 -19.30
C TYR A 237 13.46 -9.27 -18.32
N ALA A 238 13.02 -8.02 -18.08
CA ALA A 238 13.77 -7.07 -17.24
C ALA A 238 13.71 -7.37 -15.73
N GLY A 239 12.99 -8.43 -15.34
CA GLY A 239 12.63 -8.71 -13.95
C GLY A 239 11.27 -8.15 -13.58
N VAL A 240 10.81 -8.50 -12.39
CA VAL A 240 9.52 -8.06 -11.85
C VAL A 240 9.49 -6.54 -11.64
N GLY A 241 8.38 -5.92 -12.01
CA GLY A 241 8.06 -4.52 -11.82
C GLY A 241 7.65 -4.21 -10.39
N LEU A 242 6.72 -4.98 -9.80
CA LEU A 242 6.13 -4.80 -8.44
C LEU A 242 5.45 -3.44 -8.18
N ASN A 243 5.67 -2.46 -9.04
CA ASN A 243 5.21 -1.08 -8.91
C ASN A 243 4.80 -0.56 -10.30
N PRO A 244 3.49 -0.36 -10.53
CA PRO A 244 2.98 0.13 -11.81
C PRO A 244 3.57 1.48 -12.23
N ALA A 245 3.80 2.41 -11.29
CA ALA A 245 4.41 3.70 -11.58
C ALA A 245 5.88 3.54 -12.05
N ARG A 246 6.64 2.62 -11.44
CA ARG A 246 8.01 2.25 -11.83
C ARG A 246 8.11 1.68 -13.24
N CYS A 247 7.05 1.05 -13.72
CA CYS A 247 6.99 0.56 -15.09
C CYS A 247 6.47 1.63 -16.07
N LEU A 248 5.51 2.47 -15.66
CA LEU A 248 4.89 3.48 -16.52
C LEU A 248 5.82 4.63 -16.89
N GLY A 249 6.58 5.16 -15.93
CA GLY A 249 7.53 6.27 -16.16
C GLY A 249 8.47 6.07 -17.36
N PRO A 250 9.25 4.98 -17.41
CA PRO A 250 10.15 4.73 -18.53
C PRO A 250 9.40 4.35 -19.81
N ALA A 251 8.23 3.69 -19.72
CA ALA A 251 7.41 3.40 -20.89
C ALA A 251 6.93 4.67 -21.61
N LEU A 252 6.55 5.71 -20.86
CA LEU A 252 6.18 7.01 -21.42
C LEU A 252 7.36 7.76 -22.05
N LEU A 253 8.57 7.61 -21.51
CA LEU A 253 9.75 8.37 -21.94
C LEU A 253 10.63 7.69 -22.98
N HIS A 254 10.72 6.36 -22.95
CA HIS A 254 11.52 5.54 -23.87
C HIS A 254 10.67 4.96 -25.00
N GLY A 255 9.42 4.64 -24.71
CA GLY A 255 8.50 4.02 -25.67
C GLY A 255 8.96 2.63 -26.14
N GLY A 256 8.47 2.26 -27.32
CA GLY A 256 8.87 1.04 -28.00
C GLY A 256 8.54 -0.24 -27.21
N PRO A 257 9.52 -1.16 -27.02
CA PRO A 257 9.28 -2.48 -26.40
C PRO A 257 8.67 -2.44 -24.99
N LEU A 258 8.82 -1.34 -24.25
CA LEU A 258 8.25 -1.19 -22.90
C LEU A 258 6.73 -1.13 -22.87
N TRP A 259 6.09 -0.85 -24.01
CA TRP A 259 4.63 -0.92 -24.14
C TRP A 259 4.12 -2.33 -24.40
N HIS A 260 4.98 -3.24 -24.87
CA HIS A 260 4.57 -4.61 -25.16
C HIS A 260 4.20 -5.33 -23.86
N GLY A 261 2.91 -5.69 -23.74
CA GLY A 261 2.37 -6.30 -22.53
C GLY A 261 2.45 -5.45 -21.26
N HIS A 262 2.54 -4.13 -21.38
CA HIS A 262 2.61 -3.20 -20.25
C HIS A 262 1.48 -3.40 -19.22
N TRP A 263 0.30 -3.80 -19.69
CA TRP A 263 -0.86 -4.09 -18.85
C TRP A 263 -0.59 -5.13 -17.75
N VAL A 264 0.39 -6.02 -17.96
CA VAL A 264 0.80 -7.05 -16.98
C VAL A 264 1.27 -6.42 -15.68
N PHE A 265 2.01 -5.32 -15.75
CA PHE A 265 2.56 -4.60 -14.60
C PHE A 265 1.52 -3.81 -13.82
N TRP A 266 0.29 -3.70 -14.34
CA TRP A 266 -0.86 -3.14 -13.64
C TRP A 266 -1.78 -4.23 -13.13
N LEU A 267 -2.17 -5.16 -14.00
CA LEU A 267 -3.13 -6.21 -13.67
C LEU A 267 -2.56 -7.19 -12.64
N GLY A 268 -1.32 -7.66 -12.82
CA GLY A 268 -0.70 -8.64 -11.92
C GLY A 268 -0.65 -8.15 -10.47
N PRO A 269 -0.05 -6.98 -10.21
CA PRO A 269 0.04 -6.44 -8.86
C PRO A 269 -1.32 -6.10 -8.23
N PHE A 270 -2.30 -5.61 -8.99
CA PHE A 270 -3.64 -5.34 -8.45
C PHE A 270 -4.44 -6.62 -8.17
N LEU A 271 -4.31 -7.66 -9.00
CA LEU A 271 -4.89 -8.97 -8.69
C LEU A 271 -4.27 -9.54 -7.40
N ALA A 272 -2.96 -9.38 -7.20
CA ALA A 272 -2.30 -9.77 -5.95
C ALA A 272 -2.86 -9.02 -4.75
N CYS A 273 -3.15 -7.71 -4.87
CA CYS A 273 -3.82 -6.94 -3.83
C CYS A 273 -5.20 -7.49 -3.49
N MET A 274 -6.03 -7.81 -4.50
CA MET A 274 -7.37 -8.37 -4.29
C MET A 274 -7.30 -9.70 -3.53
N VAL A 275 -6.43 -10.62 -4.00
CA VAL A 275 -6.29 -11.95 -3.39
C VAL A 275 -5.72 -11.86 -1.98
N TYR A 276 -4.68 -11.03 -1.78
CA TYR A 276 -4.12 -10.79 -0.45
C TYR A 276 -5.15 -10.19 0.51
N TYR A 277 -5.94 -9.20 0.06
CA TYR A 277 -7.01 -8.62 0.87
C TYR A 277 -8.01 -9.69 1.32
N LEU A 278 -8.54 -10.49 0.39
CA LEU A 278 -9.47 -11.58 0.70
C LEU A 278 -8.85 -12.62 1.64
N LEU A 279 -7.60 -13.00 1.43
CA LEU A 279 -6.89 -13.92 2.32
C LEU A 279 -6.78 -13.32 3.73
N SER A 280 -6.40 -12.05 3.83
CA SER A 280 -6.18 -11.36 5.10
C SER A 280 -7.44 -11.22 5.95
N MET A 281 -8.63 -11.20 5.32
CA MET A 281 -9.91 -11.22 6.04
C MET A 281 -10.16 -12.56 6.74
N ASN A 282 -9.58 -13.65 6.22
CA ASN A 282 -9.75 -15.02 6.70
C ASN A 282 -8.58 -15.52 7.57
N LEU A 283 -7.53 -14.72 7.78
CA LEU A 283 -6.40 -15.12 8.62
C LEU A 283 -6.81 -15.23 10.10
N PRO A 284 -6.21 -16.15 10.89
CA PRO A 284 -6.48 -16.29 12.32
C PRO A 284 -6.26 -14.96 13.05
N LYS A 285 -7.31 -14.43 13.69
CA LYS A 285 -7.28 -13.11 14.33
C LYS A 285 -6.88 -13.15 15.80
N GLU A 286 -6.69 -14.33 16.37
CA GLU A 286 -6.50 -14.55 17.82
C GLU A 286 -5.32 -13.76 18.41
N ASP A 287 -4.34 -13.37 17.59
CA ASP A 287 -3.22 -12.48 17.97
C ASP A 287 -3.00 -11.26 17.05
N LEU A 288 -3.78 -11.10 15.98
CA LEU A 288 -3.62 -10.03 14.98
C LEU A 288 -4.59 -8.89 15.28
N VAL A 289 -4.05 -7.76 15.76
CA VAL A 289 -4.81 -6.51 15.85
C VAL A 289 -4.52 -5.70 14.58
N TRP A 290 -5.37 -5.86 13.58
CA TRP A 290 -5.31 -5.00 12.38
C TRP A 290 -5.48 -3.53 12.79
N LEU A 291 -4.99 -2.61 11.96
CA LEU A 291 -5.44 -1.23 11.99
C LEU A 291 -6.97 -1.19 11.75
N GLU A 292 -7.78 -1.34 12.79
CA GLU A 292 -9.21 -1.04 12.73
C GLU A 292 -9.37 0.47 12.57
N GLU A 293 -9.99 0.92 11.46
CA GLU A 293 -10.75 2.18 11.43
C GLU A 293 -11.65 2.35 10.17
N GLU A 294 -12.91 2.73 10.46
CA GLU A 294 -14.08 3.24 9.70
C GLU A 294 -14.41 2.85 8.23
N HIS A 295 -13.49 2.33 7.41
CA HIS A 295 -13.62 2.34 5.94
C HIS A 295 -13.43 1.01 5.20
N ASP A 296 -13.48 -0.13 5.90
CA ASP A 296 -13.32 -1.44 5.24
C ASP A 296 -14.38 -1.67 4.15
N VAL A 297 -13.91 -1.97 2.93
CA VAL A 297 -14.74 -2.11 1.71
C VAL A 297 -15.79 -3.23 1.85
N PHE A 298 -15.48 -4.27 2.64
CA PHE A 298 -16.31 -5.46 2.83
C PHE A 298 -16.42 -5.90 4.30
N ASP A 299 -16.54 -4.97 5.25
CA ASP A 299 -16.90 -5.37 6.62
C ASP A 299 -18.35 -5.87 6.68
N THR A 300 -18.54 -7.19 6.52
CA THR A 300 -19.80 -7.91 6.75
C THR A 300 -19.92 -8.45 8.18
N SER A 301 -19.07 -8.05 9.13
CA SER A 301 -19.03 -8.66 10.46
C SER A 301 -20.00 -8.06 11.51
N PHE A 302 -21.01 -7.29 11.10
CA PHE A 302 -21.96 -6.65 12.03
C PHE A 302 -23.07 -7.57 12.58
N SER A 303 -22.98 -8.90 12.47
CA SER A 303 -24.05 -9.78 12.97
C SER A 303 -23.75 -10.52 14.28
N LYS A 304 -22.62 -10.32 14.97
CA LYS A 304 -22.34 -11.13 16.16
C LYS A 304 -21.95 -10.47 17.48
N ASN A 305 -21.66 -9.17 17.57
CA ASN A 305 -21.33 -8.58 18.88
C ASN A 305 -22.00 -7.22 19.08
N LEU A 306 -23.15 -7.22 19.75
CA LEU A 306 -23.66 -6.06 20.48
C LEU A 306 -22.88 -5.98 21.81
N PRO A 307 -22.30 -4.82 22.18
CA PRO A 307 -21.52 -4.71 23.41
C PRO A 307 -22.43 -4.65 24.64
N GLU A 308 -22.23 -5.58 25.57
CA GLU A 308 -22.60 -5.38 26.97
C GLU A 308 -21.68 -4.32 27.59
N GLN A 309 -22.31 -3.20 27.94
CA GLN A 309 -22.01 -2.29 29.07
C GLN A 309 -20.55 -1.93 29.43
N CYS A 310 -20.21 -0.68 29.14
CA CYS A 310 -19.73 0.36 30.07
C CYS A 310 -19.11 -0.10 31.41
N ASN A 311 -17.79 0.10 31.60
CA ASN A 311 -17.23 0.85 32.74
C ASN A 311 -15.70 1.05 32.69
N ALA A 312 -15.31 2.31 32.93
CA ALA A 312 -14.14 2.84 33.63
C ALA A 312 -12.71 2.35 33.33
N GLY A 313 -11.80 3.31 33.09
CA GLY A 313 -10.36 3.12 33.37
C GLY A 313 -9.41 3.94 32.51
N PHE A 314 -9.38 5.26 32.68
CA PHE A 314 -8.34 6.14 32.12
C PHE A 314 -7.10 6.07 33.03
N GLN A 315 -5.98 5.53 32.53
CA GLN A 315 -4.65 5.78 33.10
C GLN A 315 -3.60 5.83 31.96
N LEU A 316 -3.07 7.03 31.75
CA LEU A 316 -1.78 7.27 31.11
C LEU A 316 -0.67 6.86 32.09
N GLN A 317 0.33 6.12 31.64
CA GLN A 317 1.69 6.28 32.15
C GLN A 317 2.70 6.30 31.00
N VAL A 318 3.67 7.18 31.23
CA VAL A 318 4.78 7.64 30.37
C VAL A 318 5.71 6.52 29.96
#